data_AF-A0A180F811-F1
#
_entry.id   AF-A0A180F811-F1
#
_cell.length_a   1.000
_cell.length_b   1.000
_cell.length_c   1.000
_cell.angle_alpha   90.00
_cell.angle_beta   90.00
_cell.angle_gamma   90.00
#
_symmetry.space_group_name_H-M   'P 1'
#
loop_
_entity.id
_entity.type
_entity.pdbx_description
1 polymer ?
#
loop_
_entity_poly.entity_id
_entity_poly.type
_entity_poly.pdbx_seq_one_letter_code
_entity_poly.pdbx_strand_id
1 'polypeptide(L)'
;MIVITKGFTDFTDARKFCCHAGATPFSYSSGSSILSRNRVSQRADKSIKALLHMAAPVVAARCRGELHDCYERKAAEGENKMSVPNAVRAKLVHWMFAVIRNNQDYQKDYVNALA
;
A
#
# COMPACT_ATOMS: atom_id res chain seq x y z
N MET A 1 10.51 -7.04 6.29
CA MET A 1 9.06 -7.09 6.60
C MET A 1 8.75 -8.03 7.77
N ILE A 2 9.29 -9.27 7.78
CA ILE A 2 9.04 -10.24 8.86
C ILE A 2 9.48 -9.71 10.24
N VAL A 3 10.72 -9.26 10.38
CA VAL A 3 11.25 -8.75 11.67
C VAL A 3 10.43 -7.57 12.19
N ILE A 4 10.10 -6.63 11.31
CA ILE A 4 9.41 -5.38 11.67
C ILE A 4 7.96 -5.61 12.12
N THR A 5 7.33 -6.67 11.61
CA THR A 5 5.94 -7.03 11.96
C THR A 5 5.86 -8.14 13.01
N LYS A 6 7.01 -8.61 13.52
CA LYS A 6 7.14 -9.85 14.31
C LYS A 6 6.39 -11.03 13.69
N GLY A 7 6.59 -11.24 12.39
CA GLY A 7 5.86 -12.27 11.64
C GLY A 7 4.36 -11.98 11.53
N PHE A 8 4.00 -10.70 11.31
CA PHE A 8 2.61 -10.24 11.16
C PHE A 8 1.71 -10.47 12.39
N THR A 9 2.32 -10.61 13.56
CA THR A 9 1.59 -10.72 14.83
C THR A 9 1.29 -9.35 15.45
N ASP A 10 2.16 -8.35 15.22
CA ASP A 10 1.98 -6.98 15.73
C ASP A 10 0.83 -6.24 15.04
N PHE A 11 0.45 -6.66 13.83
CA PHE A 11 -0.60 -6.04 13.02
C PHE A 11 -1.53 -7.09 12.44
N THR A 12 -2.83 -6.98 12.70
CA THR A 12 -3.87 -7.87 12.12
C THR A 12 -4.59 -7.25 10.93
N ASP A 13 -4.61 -5.92 10.81
CA ASP A 13 -5.24 -5.18 9.71
C ASP A 13 -4.18 -4.53 8.83
N ALA A 14 -4.17 -4.88 7.55
CA ALA A 14 -3.32 -4.30 6.52
C ALA A 14 -3.41 -2.77 6.46
N ARG A 15 -4.59 -2.19 6.71
CA ARG A 15 -4.78 -0.72 6.72
C ARG A 15 -4.01 -0.07 7.86
N LYS A 16 -4.00 -0.68 9.05
CA LYS A 16 -3.21 -0.19 10.19
C LYS A 16 -1.72 -0.21 9.87
N PHE A 17 -1.26 -1.27 9.21
CA PHE A 17 0.12 -1.34 8.74
C PHE A 17 0.43 -0.33 7.63
N CYS A 18 -0.47 -0.09 6.67
CA CYS A 18 -0.31 0.94 5.65
C CYS A 18 -0.15 2.34 6.26
N CYS A 19 -0.89 2.66 7.33
CA CYS A 19 -0.73 3.89 8.08
C CYS A 19 0.65 3.98 8.75
N HIS A 20 1.10 2.90 9.39
CA HIS A 20 2.41 2.82 10.04
C HIS A 20 3.56 2.92 9.02
N ALA A 21 3.42 2.27 7.86
CA ALA A 21 4.38 2.25 6.76
C ALA A 21 4.36 3.53 5.89
N GLY A 22 3.47 4.49 6.18
CA GLY A 22 3.37 5.75 5.44
C GLY A 22 2.93 5.57 3.97
N ALA A 23 2.02 4.62 3.72
CA ALA A 23 1.38 4.40 2.43
C ALA A 23 0.06 5.18 2.29
N THR A 24 -0.69 5.34 3.38
CA THR A 24 -2.00 6.01 3.36
C THR A 24 -1.89 7.50 3.71
N PRO A 25 -2.40 8.42 2.87
CA PRO A 25 -2.49 9.83 3.21
C PRO A 25 -3.73 10.08 4.10
N PHE A 26 -3.62 11.03 5.02
CA PHE A 26 -4.71 11.44 5.92
C PHE A 26 -5.27 12.79 5.48
N SER A 27 -6.59 12.94 5.54
CA SER A 27 -7.27 14.23 5.43
C SER A 27 -7.10 15.00 6.72
N TYR A 28 -6.78 16.30 6.62
CA TYR A 28 -6.72 17.18 7.78
C TYR A 28 -7.85 18.22 7.66
N SER A 29 -8.79 18.17 8.60
CA SER A 29 -9.95 19.06 8.70
C SER A 29 -9.95 19.73 10.07
N SER A 30 -9.78 21.05 10.11
CA SER A 30 -9.88 21.85 11.32
C SER A 30 -11.16 22.68 11.27
N GLY A 31 -12.29 22.08 11.63
CA GLY A 31 -13.60 22.74 11.85
C GLY A 31 -14.17 23.55 10.68
N SER A 32 -13.57 24.70 10.36
CA SER A 32 -14.02 25.69 9.39
C SER A 32 -13.42 25.56 7.98
N SER A 33 -12.48 24.64 7.73
CA SER A 33 -11.91 24.43 6.40
C SER A 33 -11.39 23.02 6.16
N ILE A 34 -11.73 22.46 4.98
CA ILE A 34 -11.22 21.19 4.43
C ILE A 34 -10.37 21.48 3.17
N LEU A 35 -9.62 22.58 3.16
CA LEU A 35 -8.80 22.97 1.99
C LEU A 35 -7.39 22.36 2.01
N SER A 36 -7.01 21.66 3.08
CA SER A 36 -5.65 21.11 3.18
C SER A 36 -5.49 19.84 2.36
N ARG A 37 -4.37 19.74 1.61
CA ARG A 37 -4.05 18.54 0.84
C ARG A 37 -3.85 17.34 1.77
N ASN A 38 -4.32 16.17 1.35
CA ASN A 38 -4.08 14.93 2.08
C ASN A 38 -2.57 14.65 2.16
N ARG A 39 -2.08 14.33 3.36
CA ARG A 39 -0.65 14.12 3.63
C ARG A 39 -0.44 12.84 4.40
N VAL A 40 0.65 12.15 4.10
CA VAL A 40 1.11 11.02 4.91
C VAL A 40 1.65 11.56 6.24
N SER A 41 1.36 10.85 7.33
CA SER A 41 1.85 11.21 8.66
C SER A 41 3.38 11.18 8.75
N GLN A 42 3.96 12.16 9.46
CA GLN A 42 5.41 12.18 9.77
C GLN A 42 5.81 11.14 10.81
N ARG A 43 4.83 10.56 11.53
CA ARG A 43 5.04 9.49 12.52
C ARG A 43 5.20 8.11 11.88
N ALA A 44 5.07 8.01 10.56
CA ALA A 44 5.28 6.76 9.84
C ALA A 44 6.73 6.30 9.93
N ASP A 45 6.94 4.98 9.94
CA ASP A 45 8.27 4.39 9.85
C ASP A 45 8.84 4.62 8.44
N LYS A 46 9.83 5.52 8.38
CA LYS A 46 10.48 5.93 7.14
C LYS A 46 11.35 4.83 6.54
N SER A 47 11.85 3.89 7.35
CA SER A 47 12.65 2.76 6.88
C SER A 47 11.78 1.78 6.08
N ILE A 48 10.61 1.42 6.62
CA ILE A 48 9.61 0.59 5.93
C ILE A 48 9.16 1.28 4.66
N LYS A 49 8.87 2.59 4.76
CA LYS A 49 8.44 3.39 3.62
C LYS A 49 9.45 3.36 2.49
N ALA A 50 10.74 3.53 2.78
CA ALA A 50 11.80 3.51 1.78
C ALA A 50 11.91 2.13 1.10
N LEU A 51 11.88 1.05 1.88
CA LEU A 51 11.92 -0.32 1.34
C LEU A 51 10.76 -0.59 0.38
N LEU A 52 9.54 -0.25 0.77
CA LEU A 52 8.36 -0.42 -0.07
C LEU A 52 8.37 0.53 -1.28
N HIS A 53 8.99 1.70 -1.16
CA HIS A 53 9.05 2.68 -2.24
C HIS A 53 9.88 2.17 -3.42
N MET A 54 10.96 1.43 -3.14
CA MET A 54 11.81 0.84 -4.19
C MET A 54 11.06 -0.17 -5.08
N ALA A 55 9.95 -0.74 -4.60
CA ALA A 55 9.14 -1.66 -5.41
C ALA A 55 8.35 -0.93 -6.52
N ALA A 56 7.93 0.31 -6.30
CA ALA A 56 7.06 1.02 -7.25
C ALA A 56 7.73 1.29 -8.63
N PRO A 57 8.98 1.76 -8.71
CA PRO A 57 9.69 1.90 -9.99
C PRO A 57 9.89 0.57 -10.71
N VAL A 58 10.15 -0.51 -9.97
CA VAL A 58 10.32 -1.86 -10.56
C VAL A 58 9.00 -2.33 -11.15
N VAL A 59 7.89 -2.13 -10.43
CA VAL A 59 6.55 -2.45 -10.92
C VAL A 59 6.21 -1.65 -12.17
N ALA A 60 6.53 -0.36 -12.21
CA ALA A 60 6.27 0.50 -13.35
C ALA A 60 7.11 0.13 -14.58
N ALA A 61 8.37 -0.27 -14.41
CA ALA A 61 9.30 -0.45 -15.52
C ALA A 61 9.44 -1.90 -16.00
N ARG A 62 9.24 -2.89 -15.13
CA ARG A 62 9.66 -4.28 -15.38
C ARG A 62 8.58 -5.33 -15.15
N CYS A 63 7.62 -5.07 -14.27
CA CYS A 63 6.57 -6.04 -13.99
C CYS A 63 5.40 -5.88 -14.96
N ARG A 64 4.80 -6.99 -15.38
CA ARG A 64 3.48 -7.02 -16.02
C ARG A 64 2.52 -7.82 -15.16
N GLY A 65 1.29 -7.32 -15.01
CA GLY A 65 0.23 -7.92 -14.19
C GLY A 65 -0.36 -6.95 -13.18
N GLU A 66 -1.10 -7.47 -12.21
CA GLU A 66 -2.02 -6.71 -11.36
C GLU A 66 -1.48 -5.46 -10.64
N LEU A 67 -0.19 -5.44 -10.27
CA LEU A 67 0.43 -4.26 -9.65
C LEU A 67 0.75 -3.18 -10.68
N HIS A 68 1.14 -3.59 -11.89
CA HIS A 68 1.38 -2.71 -13.02
C HIS A 68 0.05 -2.10 -13.48
N ASP A 69 -1.00 -2.90 -13.60
CA ASP A 69 -2.34 -2.42 -13.95
C ASP A 69 -2.87 -1.43 -12.90
N CYS A 70 -2.58 -1.69 -11.62
CA CYS A 70 -2.89 -0.75 -10.54
C CYS A 70 -2.12 0.57 -10.69
N TYR A 71 -0.84 0.51 -11.06
CA TYR A 71 0.00 1.68 -11.30
C TYR A 71 -0.53 2.49 -12.49
N GLU A 72 -0.78 1.86 -13.64
CA GLU A 72 -1.27 2.53 -14.85
C GLU A 72 -2.65 3.16 -14.62
N ARG A 73 -3.58 2.41 -14.02
CA ARG A 73 -4.91 2.94 -13.68
C ARG A 73 -4.82 4.17 -12.78
N LYS A 74 -3.99 4.11 -11.73
CA LYS A 74 -3.81 5.25 -10.80
C LYS A 74 -3.10 6.43 -11.45
N ALA A 75 -2.20 6.19 -12.39
CA ALA A 75 -1.57 7.24 -13.18
C ALA A 75 -2.57 7.90 -14.15
N ALA A 76 -3.49 7.12 -14.74
CA ALA A 76 -4.50 7.60 -15.66
C ALA A 76 -5.62 8.41 -14.97
N GLU A 77 -5.93 8.12 -13.70
CA GLU A 77 -6.92 8.86 -12.90
C GLU A 77 -6.55 10.33 -12.66
N GLY A 78 -5.37 10.80 -13.11
CA GLY A 78 -4.95 12.19 -12.99
C GLY A 78 -4.58 12.59 -11.56
N GLU A 79 -4.44 11.62 -10.65
CA GLU A 79 -3.96 11.85 -9.29
C GLU A 79 -2.53 12.41 -9.31
N ASN A 80 -2.11 13.01 -8.19
CA ASN A 80 -0.73 13.45 -8.00
C ASN A 80 0.25 12.30 -8.31
N LYS A 81 1.30 12.57 -9.09
CA LYS A 81 2.37 11.61 -9.40
C LYS A 81 2.92 10.88 -8.18
N MET A 82 2.96 11.54 -7.02
CA MET A 82 3.43 10.95 -5.75
C MET A 82 2.40 10.04 -5.06
N SER A 83 1.13 10.07 -5.47
CA SER A 83 0.05 9.17 -5.02
C SER A 83 0.14 7.79 -5.69
N VAL A 84 0.62 7.72 -6.93
CA VAL A 84 0.69 6.45 -7.67
C VAL A 84 1.61 5.44 -6.96
N PRO A 85 2.83 5.80 -6.50
CA PRO A 85 3.65 4.92 -5.69
C PRO A 85 3.05 4.59 -4.32
N ASN A 86 2.18 5.43 -3.75
CA ASN A 86 1.44 5.08 -2.52
C ASN A 86 0.47 3.92 -2.78
N ALA A 87 -0.26 3.96 -3.91
CA ALA A 87 -1.23 2.93 -4.26
C ALA A 87 -0.57 1.55 -4.46
N VAL A 88 0.57 1.51 -5.16
CA VAL A 88 1.34 0.26 -5.33
C VAL A 88 1.80 -0.30 -3.98
N ARG A 89 2.33 0.55 -3.10
CA ARG A 89 2.75 0.15 -1.76
C ARG A 89 1.60 -0.41 -0.92
N ALA A 90 0.45 0.26 -0.95
CA ALA A 90 -0.73 -0.21 -0.26
C ALA A 90 -1.18 -1.58 -0.81
N LYS A 91 -1.23 -1.75 -2.14
CA LYS A 91 -1.65 -3.02 -2.75
C LYS A 91 -0.69 -4.17 -2.38
N LEU A 92 0.62 -3.94 -2.38
CA LEU A 92 1.61 -4.91 -1.92
C LEU A 92 1.38 -5.33 -0.46
N VAL A 93 1.18 -4.37 0.44
CA VAL A 93 0.89 -4.67 1.85
C VAL A 93 -0.37 -5.53 1.97
N HIS A 94 -1.43 -5.20 1.24
CA HIS A 94 -2.67 -5.97 1.27
C HIS A 94 -2.47 -7.42 0.81
N TRP A 95 -1.67 -7.65 -0.22
CA TRP A 95 -1.32 -9.01 -0.66
C TRP A 95 -0.55 -9.78 0.41
N MET A 96 0.46 -9.17 1.03
CA MET A 96 1.25 -9.82 2.09
C MET A 96 0.35 -10.27 3.25
N PHE A 97 -0.55 -9.39 3.69
CA PHE A 97 -1.50 -9.72 4.75
C PHE A 97 -2.51 -10.79 4.33
N ALA A 98 -2.98 -10.79 3.08
CA ALA A 98 -3.93 -11.78 2.59
C ALA A 98 -3.33 -13.19 2.53
N VAL A 99 -2.14 -13.33 1.92
CA VAL A 99 -1.39 -14.59 1.81
C VAL A 99 -1.12 -15.19 3.18
N ILE A 100 -0.66 -14.37 4.13
CA ILE A 100 -0.30 -14.82 5.48
C ILE A 100 -1.55 -15.17 6.29
N ARG A 101 -2.59 -14.34 6.22
CA ARG A 101 -3.85 -14.61 6.94
C ARG A 101 -4.51 -15.90 6.46
N ASN A 102 -4.50 -16.15 5.15
CA ASN A 102 -5.10 -17.34 4.57
C ASN A 102 -4.19 -18.57 4.66
N ASN A 103 -2.92 -18.39 5.05
CA ASN A 103 -1.88 -19.43 5.04
C ASN A 103 -1.82 -20.17 3.69
N GLN A 104 -1.88 -19.41 2.60
CA GLN A 104 -1.91 -19.90 1.23
C GLN A 104 -0.93 -19.11 0.39
N ASP A 105 -0.23 -19.79 -0.51
CA ASP A 105 0.67 -19.14 -1.45
C ASP A 105 -0.08 -18.19 -2.39
N TYR A 106 0.63 -17.16 -2.85
CA TYR A 106 0.07 -16.21 -3.81
C TYR A 106 -0.30 -16.91 -5.12
N GLN A 107 -1.56 -16.77 -5.53
CA GLN A 107 -2.07 -17.24 -6.81
C GLN A 107 -2.50 -16.03 -7.64
N LYS A 108 -2.00 -15.96 -8.89
CA LYS A 108 -2.33 -14.86 -9.80
C LYS A 108 -3.83 -14.82 -10.12
N ASP A 109 -4.41 -15.98 -10.38
CA ASP A 109 -5.81 -16.13 -10.77
C ASP A 109 -6.62 -16.68 -9.57
N TYR A 110 -6.49 -16.03 -8.41
CA TYR A 110 -7.20 -16.45 -7.20
C TYR A 110 -8.70 -16.25 -7.34
N VAL A 111 -9.46 -17.34 -7.30
CA VAL A 111 -10.92 -17.31 -7.24
C VAL A 111 -11.34 -17.44 -5.78
N ASN A 112 -12.02 -16.43 -5.27
CA ASN A 112 -12.59 -16.52 -3.93
C ASN A 112 -13.78 -17.49 -3.95
N ALA A 113 -13.69 -18.58 -3.21
CA ALA A 113 -14.73 -19.62 -3.17
C ALA A 113 -16.10 -19.12 -2.65
N LEU A 114 -16.14 -17.92 -2.05
CA LEU A 114 -17.35 -17.28 -1.51
C LEU A 114 -17.84 -16.08 -2.35
N ALA A 115 -17.16 -15.75 -3.46
CA ALA A 115 -17.50 -14.61 -4.32
C ALA A 115 -18.44 -14.99 -5.46
#